data_AF-A0A851N229-F1
#
_entry.id   AF-A0A851N229-F1
#
_cell.length_a   1.000
_cell.length_b   1.000
_cell.length_c   1.000
_cell.angle_alpha   90.00
_cell.angle_beta   90.00
_cell.angle_gamma   90.00
#
_symmetry.space_group_name_H-M   'P 1'
#
loop_
_entity.id
_entity.type
_entity.pdbx_description
1 polymer ?
#
loop_
_entity_poly.entity_id
_entity_poly.type
_entity_poly.pdbx_seq_one_letter_code
_entity_poly.pdbx_strand_id
1 'polypeptide(L)'
;VVAIDFGTSYSGYCFSLASGTDQIRQVYWGMEHGFKTPKTPTCILFNPQQEFKNFGYDAVMKYKSLPSSKADSWYFFQNFKMKLYNTNITTGMELKATNGKMLPALTVFSKSLCYLKQHALNTIQEASFQTVCDQEEITWVITVPAIWSSAAKQFMRLAAKEAGIISDMLSENLVIALEPEAASLWCKQL
;
A
#
# COMPACT_ATOMS: atom_id res chain seq x y z
N VAL A 1 -13.81 -0.25 -9.10
CA VAL A 1 -12.53 -1.01 -9.00
C VAL A 1 -11.45 -0.09 -8.48
N VAL A 2 -10.60 -0.55 -7.55
CA VAL A 2 -9.41 0.18 -7.08
C VAL A 2 -8.18 -0.67 -7.34
N ALA A 3 -7.22 -0.14 -8.10
CA ALA A 3 -5.98 -0.84 -8.43
C ALA A 3 -4.79 -0.19 -7.74
N ILE A 4 -4.20 -0.91 -6.78
CA ILE A 4 -3.03 -0.51 -6.01
C ILE A 4 -1.78 -1.07 -6.68
N ASP A 5 -0.91 -0.14 -7.09
CA ASP A 5 0.49 -0.42 -7.34
C ASP A 5 1.25 -0.27 -6.03
N PHE A 6 1.52 -1.39 -5.36
CA PHE A 6 2.29 -1.39 -4.13
C PHE A 6 3.75 -1.62 -4.46
N GLY A 7 4.46 -0.67 -5.06
CA GLY A 7 5.84 -0.87 -5.53
C GLY A 7 6.89 -0.89 -4.42
N THR A 8 8.12 -1.34 -4.73
CA THR A 8 9.23 -1.39 -3.74
C THR A 8 9.61 -0.01 -3.24
N SER A 9 9.76 0.97 -4.14
CA SER A 9 10.18 2.33 -3.80
C SER A 9 9.04 3.33 -3.76
N TYR A 10 8.02 3.15 -4.60
CA TYR A 10 6.86 4.03 -4.69
C TYR A 10 5.58 3.22 -4.83
N SER A 11 4.53 3.69 -4.18
CA SER A 11 3.18 3.12 -4.23
C SER A 11 2.17 4.16 -4.66
N GLY A 12 1.09 3.73 -5.29
CA GLY A 12 -0.03 4.58 -5.66
C GLY A 12 -1.21 3.72 -6.07
N TYR A 13 -2.33 4.36 -6.36
CA TYR A 13 -3.49 3.66 -6.90
C TYR A 13 -4.22 4.53 -7.92
N CYS A 14 -4.99 3.85 -8.76
CA CYS A 14 -6.02 4.45 -9.58
C CYS A 14 -7.35 3.75 -9.30
N PHE A 15 -8.45 4.35 -9.73
CA PHE A 15 -9.77 3.76 -9.57
C PHE A 15 -10.70 4.12 -10.72
N SER A 16 -11.73 3.31 -10.90
CA SER A 16 -12.86 3.57 -11.79
C SER A 16 -14.17 3.26 -11.08
N LEU A 17 -15.20 4.04 -11.39
CA LEU A 17 -16.55 3.86 -10.88
C LEU A 17 -17.36 3.01 -11.85
N ALA A 18 -18.39 2.31 -11.37
CA ALA A 18 -19.27 1.51 -12.21
C ALA A 18 -19.98 2.34 -13.30
N SER A 19 -20.22 3.63 -13.02
CA SER A 19 -20.82 4.59 -13.97
C SER A 19 -19.89 5.10 -15.07
N GLY A 20 -18.60 4.74 -15.04
CA GLY A 20 -17.59 5.20 -16.00
C GLY A 20 -16.38 4.28 -15.99
N THR A 21 -16.58 3.03 -16.42
CA THR A 21 -15.54 1.98 -16.37
C THR A 21 -14.37 2.24 -17.31
N ASP A 22 -14.56 3.09 -18.32
CA ASP A 22 -13.55 3.61 -19.25
C ASP A 22 -12.77 4.81 -18.69
N GLN A 23 -13.23 5.41 -17.59
CA GLN A 23 -12.62 6.59 -16.97
C GLN A 23 -11.76 6.20 -15.77
N ILE A 24 -10.49 5.90 -16.03
CA ILE A 24 -9.52 5.65 -14.97
C ILE A 24 -9.11 6.98 -14.33
N ARG A 25 -9.39 7.10 -13.04
CA ARG A 25 -9.03 8.27 -12.22
C ARG A 25 -7.67 8.04 -11.57
N GLN A 26 -6.69 8.84 -11.98
CA GLN A 26 -5.36 8.88 -11.41
C GLN A 26 -5.35 9.76 -10.15
N VAL A 27 -4.74 9.26 -9.07
CA VAL A 27 -4.53 10.02 -7.83
C VAL A 27 -3.13 10.62 -7.82
N TYR A 28 -3.04 11.87 -7.35
CA TYR A 28 -1.79 12.60 -7.16
C TYR A 28 -1.48 12.77 -5.67
N TRP A 29 -0.20 12.72 -5.33
CA TRP A 29 0.29 12.65 -3.96
C TRP A 29 1.22 13.82 -3.63
N GLY A 30 1.25 14.18 -2.33
CA GLY A 30 2.24 15.09 -1.76
C GLY A 30 1.97 16.59 -1.99
N MET A 31 0.74 16.97 -2.36
CA MET A 31 0.34 18.36 -2.58
C MET A 31 0.65 19.26 -1.37
N GLU A 32 0.44 18.77 -0.15
CA GLU A 32 0.74 19.48 1.11
C GLU A 32 2.23 19.81 1.28
N HIS A 33 3.10 19.06 0.58
CA HIS A 33 4.55 19.23 0.61
C HIS A 33 5.10 19.84 -0.68
N GLY A 34 4.22 20.38 -1.54
CA GLY A 34 4.59 20.98 -2.84
C GLY A 34 4.91 19.98 -3.94
N PHE A 35 4.56 18.69 -3.78
CA PHE A 35 4.69 17.68 -4.83
C PHE A 35 3.37 17.47 -5.57
N LYS A 36 3.45 16.94 -6.80
CA LYS A 36 2.29 16.47 -7.57
C LYS A 36 2.69 15.25 -8.38
N THR A 37 2.84 14.12 -7.70
CA THR A 37 3.34 12.87 -8.30
C THR A 37 2.25 11.81 -8.37
N PRO A 38 2.26 10.90 -9.37
CA PRO A 38 1.27 9.83 -9.49
C PRO A 38 1.41 8.75 -8.39
N LYS A 39 2.51 8.77 -7.63
CA LYS A 39 2.82 7.82 -6.57
C LYS A 39 3.53 8.51 -5.41
N THR A 40 3.39 7.95 -4.22
CA THR A 40 4.06 8.35 -2.98
C THR A 40 5.16 7.35 -2.62
N PRO A 41 6.24 7.72 -1.89
CA PRO A 41 7.24 6.76 -1.44
C PRO A 41 6.64 5.56 -0.69
N THR A 42 7.15 4.35 -0.90
CA THR A 42 6.75 3.16 -0.13
C THR A 42 7.53 3.12 1.18
N CYS A 43 7.13 3.98 2.10
CA CYS A 43 7.70 4.04 3.44
C CYS A 43 6.62 4.28 4.49
N ILE A 44 6.87 3.80 5.69
CA ILE A 44 5.92 3.82 6.79
C ILE A 44 6.65 4.14 8.09
N LEU A 45 6.00 4.95 8.92
CA LEU A 45 6.55 5.46 10.16
C LEU A 45 5.69 5.03 11.35
N PHE A 46 6.32 4.45 12.36
CA PHE A 46 5.74 4.15 13.65
C PHE A 46 6.43 4.95 14.76
N ASN A 47 5.67 5.32 15.80
CA ASN A 47 6.22 5.96 16.98
C ASN A 47 6.94 4.94 17.90
N PRO A 48 7.56 5.38 19.02
CA PRO A 48 8.23 4.49 19.96
C PRO A 48 7.33 3.40 20.56
N GLN A 49 6.02 3.64 20.63
CA GLN A 49 4.98 2.70 21.06
C GLN A 49 4.56 1.71 19.97
N GLN A 50 5.26 1.71 18.81
CA GLN A 50 4.98 0.86 17.66
C GLN A 50 3.60 1.10 17.02
N GLU A 51 3.04 2.29 17.23
CA GLU A 51 1.80 2.73 16.62
C GLU A 51 2.07 3.37 15.27
N PHE A 52 1.28 2.99 14.26
CA PHE A 52 1.31 3.64 12.94
C PHE A 52 1.06 5.15 13.08
N LYS A 53 1.85 5.96 12.37
CA LYS A 53 1.66 7.42 12.31
C LYS A 53 1.46 7.93 10.90
N ASN A 54 2.35 7.57 9.98
CA ASN A 54 2.31 8.11 8.61
C ASN A 54 2.80 7.08 7.59
N PHE A 55 2.38 7.26 6.35
CA PHE A 55 2.87 6.56 5.17
C PHE A 55 3.30 7.58 4.11
N GLY A 56 4.15 7.21 3.16
CA GLY A 56 4.47 8.05 2.02
C GLY A 56 5.22 9.34 2.35
N TYR A 57 4.97 10.41 1.60
CA TYR A 57 5.58 11.71 1.81
C TYR A 57 5.46 12.20 3.26
N ASP A 58 4.31 12.00 3.91
CA ASP A 58 4.12 12.41 5.30
C ASP A 58 5.06 11.66 6.25
N ALA A 59 5.31 10.37 6.00
CA ALA A 59 6.26 9.59 6.77
C ALA A 59 7.69 10.13 6.60
N VAL A 60 8.09 10.45 5.37
CA VAL A 60 9.40 11.04 5.07
C VAL A 60 9.56 12.40 5.77
N MET A 61 8.59 13.29 5.61
CA MET A 61 8.65 14.64 6.17
C MET A 61 8.60 14.63 7.69
N LYS A 62 7.76 13.76 8.27
CA LYS A 62 7.71 13.58 9.72
C LYS A 62 9.03 13.03 10.25
N TYR A 63 9.59 11.99 9.64
CA TYR A 63 10.84 11.40 10.10
C TYR A 63 12.02 12.37 10.00
N LYS A 64 12.14 13.12 8.88
CA LYS A 64 13.20 14.12 8.68
C LYS A 64 13.11 15.33 9.61
N SER A 65 11.91 15.67 10.10
CA SER A 65 11.71 16.77 11.04
C SER A 65 11.89 16.38 12.51
N LEU A 66 12.08 15.09 12.83
CA LEU A 66 12.38 14.67 14.19
C LEU A 66 13.78 15.16 14.60
N PRO A 67 13.94 15.68 15.84
CA PRO A 67 15.26 15.88 16.41
C PRO A 67 16.05 14.56 16.41
N SER A 68 17.36 14.60 16.16
CA SER A 68 18.20 13.39 16.12
C SER A 68 18.06 12.53 17.38
N SER A 69 17.95 13.16 18.56
CA SER A 69 17.73 12.47 19.85
C SER A 69 16.42 11.69 19.93
N LYS A 70 15.43 12.01 19.10
CA LYS A 70 14.14 11.31 19.03
C LYS A 70 14.07 10.35 17.84
N ALA A 71 14.73 10.63 16.72
CA ALA A 71 14.68 9.81 15.51
C ALA A 71 15.04 8.34 15.79
N ASP A 72 16.03 8.09 16.65
CA ASP A 72 16.47 6.75 17.05
C ASP A 72 15.39 5.93 17.76
N SER A 73 14.39 6.60 18.36
CA SER A 73 13.31 5.92 19.06
C SER A 73 12.17 5.47 18.13
N TRP A 74 12.03 6.08 16.95
CA TRP A 74 10.96 5.84 15.98
C TRP A 74 11.32 4.71 14.99
N TYR A 75 10.32 4.07 14.40
CA TYR A 75 10.54 2.97 13.45
C TYR A 75 10.16 3.45 12.06
N PHE A 76 11.16 3.76 11.25
CA PHE A 76 10.97 4.14 9.85
C PHE A 76 11.39 2.99 8.94
N PHE A 77 10.47 2.53 8.09
CA PHE A 77 10.70 1.46 7.12
C PHE A 77 10.61 1.99 5.70
N GLN A 78 11.54 1.56 4.85
CA GLN A 78 11.57 1.84 3.41
C GLN A 78 12.12 0.62 2.68
N ASN A 79 11.77 0.44 1.40
CA ASN A 79 12.20 -0.70 0.57
C ASN A 79 11.91 -2.08 1.19
N PHE A 80 10.97 -2.17 2.13
CA PHE A 80 10.73 -3.38 2.92
C PHE A 80 10.11 -4.53 2.11
N LYS A 81 9.51 -4.25 0.93
CA LYS A 81 9.07 -5.28 -0.04
C LYS A 81 10.19 -6.23 -0.44
N MET A 82 11.44 -5.77 -0.47
CA MET A 82 12.58 -6.60 -0.83
C MET A 82 12.79 -7.79 0.11
N LYS A 83 12.24 -7.73 1.33
CA LYS A 83 12.31 -8.86 2.27
C LYS A 83 11.49 -10.07 1.83
N LEU A 84 10.48 -9.88 0.97
CA LEU A 84 9.68 -10.99 0.43
C LEU A 84 10.35 -11.66 -0.79
N TYR A 85 11.42 -11.08 -1.32
CA TYR A 85 12.15 -11.64 -2.46
C TYR A 85 13.10 -12.75 -1.99
N ASN A 86 13.08 -13.91 -2.68
CA ASN A 86 13.94 -15.08 -2.44
C ASN A 86 14.11 -15.46 -0.95
N THR A 87 13.05 -15.29 -0.16
CA THR A 87 13.08 -15.54 1.28
C THR A 87 12.03 -16.59 1.63
N ASN A 88 12.35 -17.46 2.58
CA ASN A 88 11.36 -18.37 3.17
C ASN A 88 10.39 -17.56 4.02
N ILE A 89 9.15 -17.42 3.54
CA ILE A 89 8.16 -16.56 4.18
C ILE A 89 7.48 -17.33 5.31
N THR A 90 7.57 -16.77 6.51
CA THR A 90 6.98 -17.31 7.73
C THR A 90 6.13 -16.24 8.42
N THR A 91 5.14 -16.65 9.19
CA THR A 91 4.28 -15.74 9.98
C THR A 91 5.07 -14.92 10.99
N GLY A 92 6.16 -15.48 11.56
CA GLY A 92 7.08 -14.79 12.46
C GLY A 92 8.16 -13.93 11.78
N MET A 93 8.04 -13.66 10.48
CA MET A 93 9.02 -12.81 9.79
C MET A 93 8.98 -11.39 10.37
N GLU A 94 10.16 -10.83 10.63
CA GLU A 94 10.32 -9.44 11.06
C GLU A 94 11.05 -8.60 10.00
N LEU A 95 10.75 -7.31 10.01
CA LEU A 95 11.43 -6.29 9.22
C LEU A 95 12.29 -5.42 10.12
N LYS A 96 13.41 -4.98 9.58
CA LYS A 96 14.34 -4.07 10.23
C LYS A 96 14.06 -2.64 9.77
N ALA A 97 13.78 -1.75 10.72
CA ALA A 97 13.69 -0.31 10.49
C ALA A 97 15.09 0.29 10.26
N THR A 98 15.16 1.55 9.81
CA THR A 98 16.43 2.25 9.54
C THR A 98 17.34 2.38 10.76
N ASN A 99 16.78 2.45 11.97
CA ASN A 99 17.52 2.46 13.24
C ASN A 99 17.88 1.04 13.74
N GLY A 100 17.55 0.01 12.98
CA GLY A 100 17.86 -1.38 13.29
C GLY A 100 16.87 -2.10 14.21
N LYS A 101 15.82 -1.43 14.69
CA LYS A 101 14.75 -2.07 15.46
C LYS A 101 13.86 -2.93 14.56
N MET A 102 13.18 -3.90 15.16
CA MET A 102 12.38 -4.89 14.44
C MET A 102 10.88 -4.69 14.69
N LEU A 103 10.06 -4.97 13.67
CA LEU A 103 8.61 -5.17 13.79
C LEU A 103 8.17 -6.37 12.95
N PRO A 104 7.05 -7.03 13.27
CA PRO A 104 6.49 -8.08 12.43
C PRO A 104 6.22 -7.57 11.01
N ALA A 105 6.64 -8.34 10.00
CA ALA A 105 6.46 -7.99 8.61
C ALA A 105 4.98 -7.79 8.28
N LEU A 106 4.12 -8.67 8.78
CA LEU A 106 2.68 -8.58 8.56
C LEU A 106 2.12 -7.23 9.03
N THR A 107 2.56 -6.70 10.18
CA THR A 107 2.16 -5.39 10.70
C THR A 107 2.55 -4.25 9.77
N VAL A 108 3.79 -4.23 9.27
CA VAL A 108 4.29 -3.16 8.40
C VAL A 108 3.54 -3.16 7.06
N PHE A 109 3.33 -4.33 6.47
CA PHE A 109 2.61 -4.47 5.21
C PHE A 109 1.12 -4.17 5.37
N SER A 110 0.45 -4.72 6.38
CA SER A 110 -1.00 -4.51 6.58
C SER A 110 -1.33 -3.06 6.93
N LYS A 111 -0.51 -2.38 7.74
CA LYS A 111 -0.70 -0.94 8.02
C LYS A 111 -0.46 -0.08 6.79
N SER A 112 0.50 -0.44 5.93
CA SER A 112 0.71 0.24 4.65
C SER A 112 -0.51 0.11 3.72
N LEU A 113 -1.03 -1.12 3.58
CA LEU A 113 -2.23 -1.39 2.78
C LEU A 113 -3.49 -0.73 3.37
N CYS A 114 -3.63 -0.72 4.70
CA CYS A 114 -4.73 -0.08 5.40
C CYS A 114 -4.74 1.45 5.14
N TYR A 115 -3.58 2.10 5.17
CA TYR A 115 -3.47 3.51 4.79
C TYR A 115 -3.91 3.74 3.33
N LEU A 116 -3.40 2.94 2.38
CA LEU A 116 -3.77 3.06 0.97
C LEU A 116 -5.27 2.83 0.75
N LYS A 117 -5.86 1.85 1.44
CA LYS A 117 -7.31 1.60 1.45
C LYS A 117 -8.06 2.83 1.93
N GLN A 118 -7.74 3.37 3.11
CA GLN A 118 -8.45 4.50 3.68
C GLN A 118 -8.33 5.75 2.81
N HIS A 119 -7.14 6.00 2.27
CA HIS A 119 -6.91 7.10 1.33
C HIS A 119 -7.78 6.93 0.08
N ALA A 120 -7.83 5.72 -0.50
CA ALA A 120 -8.69 5.43 -1.65
C ALA A 120 -10.18 5.66 -1.37
N LEU A 121 -10.68 5.17 -0.24
CA LEU A 121 -12.08 5.36 0.15
C LEU A 121 -12.44 6.84 0.31
N ASN A 122 -11.59 7.62 0.98
CA ASN A 122 -11.80 9.06 1.15
C ASN A 122 -11.82 9.78 -0.21
N THR A 123 -10.86 9.49 -1.09
CA THR A 123 -10.80 10.08 -2.43
C THR A 123 -12.02 9.71 -3.28
N ILE A 124 -12.48 8.46 -3.20
CA ILE A 124 -13.67 8.00 -3.92
C ILE A 124 -14.92 8.73 -3.42
N GLN A 125 -15.07 8.89 -2.11
CA GLN A 125 -16.20 9.58 -1.50
C GLN A 125 -16.28 11.05 -1.92
N GLU A 126 -15.14 11.73 -1.99
CA GLU A 126 -15.04 13.11 -2.52
C GLU A 126 -15.41 13.15 -4.00
N ALA A 127 -14.93 12.18 -4.78
CA ALA A 127 -15.14 12.08 -6.22
C ALA A 127 -16.57 11.65 -6.64
N SER A 128 -17.33 11.03 -5.73
CA SER A 128 -18.69 10.53 -5.95
C SER A 128 -19.79 11.46 -5.41
N PHE A 129 -19.45 12.71 -5.08
CA PHE A 129 -20.36 13.66 -4.43
C PHE A 129 -21.00 13.11 -3.15
N GLN A 130 -20.23 12.37 -2.34
CA GLN A 130 -20.68 11.75 -1.09
C GLN A 130 -21.76 10.67 -1.25
N THR A 131 -21.91 10.11 -2.45
CA THR A 131 -22.69 8.88 -2.60
C THR A 131 -22.02 7.78 -1.79
N VAL A 132 -22.79 7.08 -0.95
CA VAL A 132 -22.30 5.98 -0.13
C VAL A 132 -21.75 4.90 -1.06
N CYS A 133 -20.44 4.64 -0.98
CA CYS A 133 -19.83 3.49 -1.62
C CYS A 133 -19.80 2.37 -0.58
N ASP A 134 -20.53 1.29 -0.83
CA ASP A 134 -20.37 0.09 -0.02
C ASP A 134 -18.96 -0.48 -0.27
N GLN A 135 -18.24 -0.79 0.81
CA GLN A 135 -16.90 -1.38 0.70
C GLN A 135 -16.97 -2.79 0.11
N GLU A 136 -18.10 -3.48 0.27
CA GLU A 136 -18.32 -4.83 -0.27
C GLU A 136 -18.49 -4.82 -1.80
N GLU A 137 -18.81 -3.68 -2.40
CA GLU A 137 -18.92 -3.50 -3.86
C GLU A 137 -17.56 -3.18 -4.53
N ILE A 138 -16.51 -2.95 -3.73
CA ILE A 138 -15.21 -2.59 -4.26
C ILE A 138 -14.41 -3.85 -4.60
N THR A 139 -14.17 -4.07 -5.89
CA THR A 139 -13.10 -4.96 -6.33
C THR A 139 -11.75 -4.26 -6.20
N TRP A 140 -10.86 -4.85 -5.40
CA TRP A 140 -9.48 -4.42 -5.22
C TRP A 140 -8.55 -5.23 -6.12
N VAL A 141 -7.55 -4.55 -6.67
CA VAL A 141 -6.43 -5.18 -7.36
C VAL A 141 -5.16 -4.75 -6.65
N ILE A 142 -4.32 -5.69 -6.22
CA ILE A 142 -2.98 -5.39 -5.69
C ILE A 142 -1.96 -6.03 -6.62
N THR A 143 -1.08 -5.21 -7.19
CA THR A 143 -0.02 -5.72 -8.06
C THR A 143 1.19 -6.22 -7.28
N VAL A 144 1.79 -7.30 -7.76
CA VAL A 144 2.99 -7.92 -7.18
C VAL A 144 3.99 -8.30 -8.28
N PRO A 145 5.30 -8.35 -7.96
CA PRO A 145 6.30 -8.80 -8.93
C PRO A 145 6.04 -10.21 -9.43
N ALA A 146 6.22 -10.45 -10.73
CA ALA A 146 6.01 -11.79 -11.31
C ALA A 146 6.96 -12.86 -10.74
N ILE A 147 8.17 -12.45 -10.35
CA ILE A 147 9.22 -13.32 -9.77
C ILE A 147 8.90 -13.78 -8.34
N TRP A 148 7.82 -13.28 -7.73
CA TRP A 148 7.44 -13.68 -6.38
C TRP A 148 6.89 -15.10 -6.33
N SER A 149 7.31 -15.83 -5.29
CA SER A 149 6.81 -17.17 -4.99
C SER A 149 5.32 -17.14 -4.61
N SER A 150 4.66 -18.29 -4.69
CA SER A 150 3.26 -18.44 -4.23
C SER A 150 3.09 -18.04 -2.76
N ALA A 151 4.09 -18.29 -1.92
CA ALA A 151 4.08 -17.88 -0.51
C ALA A 151 4.09 -16.34 -0.35
N ALA A 152 4.82 -15.62 -1.20
CA ALA A 152 4.84 -14.14 -1.17
C ALA A 152 3.51 -13.55 -1.62
N LYS A 153 2.87 -14.15 -2.63
CA LYS A 153 1.53 -13.77 -3.08
C LYS A 153 0.49 -14.02 -1.99
N GLN A 154 0.54 -15.17 -1.32
CA GLN A 154 -0.32 -15.48 -0.17
C GLN A 154 -0.09 -14.53 1.01
N PHE A 155 1.16 -14.18 1.31
CA PHE A 155 1.48 -13.21 2.35
C PHE A 155 0.87 -11.83 2.07
N MET A 156 0.92 -11.34 0.83
CA MET A 156 0.23 -10.09 0.48
C MET A 156 -1.27 -10.18 0.66
N ARG A 157 -1.86 -11.32 0.31
CA ARG A 157 -3.29 -11.55 0.51
C ARG A 157 -3.66 -11.54 1.99
N LEU A 158 -2.84 -12.15 2.83
CA LEU A 158 -2.97 -12.09 4.29
C LEU A 158 -2.84 -10.66 4.81
N ALA A 159 -1.84 -9.91 4.34
CA ALA A 159 -1.68 -8.49 4.71
C ALA A 159 -2.88 -7.64 4.28
N ALA A 160 -3.50 -7.94 3.13
CA ALA A 160 -4.71 -7.27 2.68
C ALA A 160 -5.93 -7.61 3.56
N LYS A 161 -6.06 -8.86 4.01
CA LYS A 161 -7.06 -9.26 5.01
C LYS A 161 -6.88 -8.51 6.34
N GLU A 162 -5.66 -8.47 6.86
CA GLU A 162 -5.33 -7.71 8.09
C GLU A 162 -5.55 -6.19 7.94
N ALA A 163 -5.42 -5.68 6.71
CA ALA A 163 -5.73 -4.29 6.39
C ALA A 163 -7.24 -4.01 6.25
N GLY A 164 -8.08 -5.04 6.34
CA GLY A 164 -9.52 -4.97 6.11
C GLY A 164 -9.90 -4.67 4.66
N ILE A 165 -9.01 -4.89 3.68
CA ILE A 165 -9.34 -4.77 2.25
C ILE A 165 -10.34 -5.86 1.85
N ILE A 166 -10.22 -7.03 2.47
CA ILE A 166 -11.13 -8.16 2.35
C ILE A 166 -11.47 -8.69 3.73
N SER A 167 -12.66 -9.28 3.88
CA SER A 167 -13.09 -9.92 5.12
C SER A 167 -12.51 -11.33 5.29
N ASP A 168 -12.28 -12.05 4.18
CA ASP A 168 -11.76 -13.42 4.19
C ASP A 168 -10.71 -13.70 3.11
N MET A 169 -9.84 -14.69 3.36
CA MET A 169 -8.77 -15.12 2.45
C MET A 169 -9.30 -15.68 1.11
N LEU A 170 -10.56 -16.10 1.05
CA LEU A 170 -11.21 -16.60 -0.17
C LEU A 170 -12.03 -15.52 -0.89
N SER A 171 -12.12 -14.30 -0.36
CA SER A 171 -12.91 -13.23 -0.95
C SER A 171 -12.50 -12.90 -2.38
N GLU A 172 -13.44 -13.04 -3.33
CA GLU A 172 -13.21 -12.76 -4.75
C GLU A 172 -13.04 -11.25 -5.04
N ASN A 173 -13.34 -10.39 -4.08
CA ASN A 173 -13.19 -8.95 -4.18
C ASN A 173 -11.73 -8.46 -4.13
N LEU A 174 -10.75 -9.37 -4.03
CA LEU A 174 -9.34 -9.02 -4.21
C LEU A 174 -8.66 -9.92 -5.24
N VAL A 175 -8.10 -9.27 -6.26
CA VAL A 175 -7.23 -9.87 -7.27
C VAL A 175 -5.78 -9.52 -6.97
N ILE A 176 -4.93 -10.53 -6.85
CA ILE A 176 -3.47 -10.36 -6.84
C ILE A 176 -2.99 -10.46 -8.28
N ALA A 177 -2.68 -9.33 -8.91
CA ALA A 177 -2.26 -9.26 -10.31
C ALA A 177 -0.73 -9.19 -10.43
N LEU A 178 -0.16 -9.74 -11.50
CA LEU A 178 1.27 -9.57 -11.74
C LEU A 178 1.53 -8.20 -12.38
N GLU A 179 2.56 -7.50 -11.90
CA GLU A 179 3.02 -6.22 -12.46
C GLU A 179 3.18 -6.25 -14.01
N PRO A 180 3.86 -7.25 -14.63
CA PRO A 180 3.98 -7.29 -16.09
C PRO A 180 2.66 -7.58 -16.82
N GLU A 181 1.74 -8.32 -16.21
CA GLU A 181 0.41 -8.58 -16.81
C GLU A 181 -0.41 -7.29 -16.84
N ALA A 182 -0.45 -6.56 -15.72
CA ALA A 182 -1.11 -5.27 -15.63
C ALA A 182 -0.52 -4.26 -16.64
N ALA A 183 0.81 -4.22 -16.78
CA ALA A 183 1.48 -3.39 -17.78
C ALA A 183 1.09 -3.79 -19.22
N SER A 184 1.04 -5.09 -19.53
CA SER A 184 0.69 -5.56 -20.88
C SER A 184 -0.76 -5.21 -21.27
N LEU A 185 -1.70 -5.32 -20.33
CA LEU A 185 -3.10 -4.94 -20.56
C LEU A 185 -3.24 -3.44 -20.81
N TRP A 186 -2.47 -2.62 -20.10
CA TRP A 186 -2.43 -1.18 -20.33
C TRP A 186 -1.89 -0.85 -21.73
N CYS A 187 -0.77 -1.46 -22.13
CA CYS A 187 -0.19 -1.22 -23.46
C CYS A 187 -1.13 -1.63 -24.61
N LYS A 188 -2.01 -2.62 -24.41
CA LYS A 188 -3.00 -3.02 -25.42
C LYS A 188 -4.07 -1.93 -25.66
N GLN A 189 -4.25 -1.00 -24.73
CA GLN A 189 -5.23 0.09 -24.84
C GLN A 189 -4.64 1.37 -25.47
N LEU A 190 -3.32 1.42 -25.68
CA LEU A 190 -2.62 2.51 -26.38
C LEU A 190 -2.70 2.32 -27.90
#